data_AF-A0A233RRK7-F1
#
_entry.id   AF-A0A233RRK7-F1
#
_cell.length_a   1.000
_cell.length_b   1.000
_cell.length_c   1.000
_cell.angle_alpha   90.00
_cell.angle_beta   90.00
_cell.angle_gamma   90.00
#
_symmetry.space_group_name_H-M   'P 1'
#
loop_
_entity.id
_entity.type
_entity.pdbx_description
1 polymer ?
#
loop_
_entity_poly.entity_id
_entity_poly.type
_entity_poly.pdbx_seq_one_letter_code
_entity_poly.pdbx_strand_id
1 'polypeptide(L)' 'MRTAAEQLEELLGRAPESVSAIKPTEEGWEADVEVLELERVPETTSVLGTYHVTLDEEGDLLAYERTRRYTRGQIDRRR' A
#
# COMPACT_ATOMS: atom_id res chain seq x y z
N MET A 1 4.60 -12.37 -13.69
CA MET A 1 3.78 -11.19 -13.35
C MET A 1 4.23 -10.71 -11.98
N ARG A 2 4.67 -9.47 -11.86
CA ARG A 2 5.04 -8.89 -10.56
C ARG A 2 3.78 -8.47 -9.84
N THR A 3 3.71 -8.71 -8.53
CA THR A 3 2.57 -8.19 -7.77
C THR A 3 2.67 -6.66 -7.65
N ALA A 4 1.52 -6.00 -7.49
CA ALA A 4 1.44 -4.55 -7.25
C ALA A 4 2.39 -4.07 -6.14
N ALA A 5 2.54 -4.90 -5.11
CA ALA A 5 3.46 -4.70 -4.00
C ALA A 5 4.92 -4.59 -4.47
N GLU A 6 5.40 -5.53 -5.28
CA GLU A 6 6.79 -5.55 -5.78
C GLU A 6 7.10 -4.33 -6.66
N GLN A 7 6.16 -3.94 -7.52
CA GLN A 7 6.34 -2.75 -8.38
C GLN A 7 6.37 -1.46 -7.55
N LEU A 8 5.54 -1.39 -6.50
CA LEU A 8 5.52 -0.26 -5.58
C LEU A 8 6.81 -0.20 -4.73
N GLU A 9 7.35 -1.34 -4.32
CA GLU A 9 8.62 -1.43 -3.61
C GLU A 9 9.77 -0.80 -4.40
N GLU A 10 9.85 -1.12 -5.70
CA GLU A 10 10.88 -0.60 -6.61
C GLU A 10 10.82 0.92 -6.73
N LEU A 11 9.63 1.52 -6.71
CA LEU A 11 9.44 2.97 -6.81
C LEU A 11 9.68 3.70 -5.49
N LEU A 12 9.23 3.13 -4.38
CA LEU A 12 9.31 3.78 -3.07
C LEU A 12 10.63 3.50 -2.33
N GLY A 13 11.36 2.45 -2.72
CA GLY A 13 12.53 1.94 -2.02
C GLY A 13 12.19 1.43 -0.62
N ARG A 14 10.95 0.97 -0.41
CA ARG A 14 10.44 0.50 0.88
C ARG A 14 9.59 -0.73 0.70
N ALA A 15 9.82 -1.73 1.55
CA ALA A 15 9.08 -2.97 1.54
C ALA A 15 7.59 -2.76 1.85
N PRO A 16 6.69 -3.21 0.97
CA PRO A 16 5.29 -3.41 1.28
C PRO A 16 5.16 -4.41 2.41
N GLU A 17 4.23 -4.16 3.30
CA GLU A 17 3.93 -5.04 4.42
C GLU A 17 2.75 -5.97 4.10
N SER A 18 1.71 -5.44 3.47
CA SER A 18 0.52 -6.22 3.12
C SER A 18 -0.30 -5.53 2.03
N VAL A 19 -1.17 -6.30 1.38
CA VAL A 19 -2.25 -5.77 0.54
C VAL A 19 -3.53 -5.81 1.38
N SER A 20 -4.12 -4.65 1.67
CA SER A 20 -5.28 -4.51 2.55
C SER A 20 -6.61 -4.50 1.80
N ALA A 21 -6.60 -4.16 0.50
CA ALA A 21 -7.76 -4.27 -0.38
C ALA A 21 -7.34 -4.56 -1.83
N ILE A 22 -8.21 -5.25 -2.56
CA ILE A 22 -8.09 -5.42 -4.01
C ILE A 22 -9.49 -5.48 -4.63
N LYS A 23 -9.69 -4.83 -5.77
CA LYS A 23 -10.92 -4.92 -6.55
C LYS A 23 -10.64 -4.78 -8.06
N PRO A 24 -11.41 -5.48 -8.91
CA PRO A 24 -11.36 -5.24 -10.35
C PRO A 24 -12.04 -3.90 -10.69
N THR A 25 -11.61 -3.29 -11.79
CA THR A 25 -12.22 -2.11 -12.43
C THR A 25 -12.51 -2.41 -13.90
N GLU A 26 -13.01 -1.43 -14.65
CA GLU A 26 -13.22 -1.57 -16.10
C GLU A 26 -11.89 -1.59 -16.88
N GLU A 27 -10.82 -1.01 -16.33
CA GLU A 27 -9.52 -0.80 -17.00
C GLU A 27 -8.39 -1.61 -16.35
N GLY A 28 -8.71 -2.53 -15.44
CA GLY A 28 -7.73 -3.35 -14.72
C GLY A 28 -8.10 -3.56 -13.26
N TRP A 29 -7.23 -3.13 -12.36
CA TRP A 29 -7.35 -3.38 -10.92
C TRP A 29 -7.00 -2.16 -10.09
N GLU A 30 -7.64 -2.07 -8.93
CA GLU A 30 -7.24 -1.15 -7.86
C GLU A 30 -6.91 -1.95 -6.61
N ALA A 31 -5.86 -1.56 -5.90
CA ALA A 31 -5.48 -2.17 -4.63
C ALA A 31 -5.02 -1.13 -3.61
N ASP A 32 -5.20 -1.44 -2.33
CA ASP A 32 -4.58 -0.71 -1.23
C ASP A 32 -3.43 -1.54 -0.68
N VAL A 33 -2.25 -0.93 -0.62
CA VAL A 33 -1.00 -1.55 -0.16
C VAL A 33 -0.50 -0.81 1.06
N GLU A 34 -0.29 -1.53 2.15
CA GLU A 34 0.30 -1.00 3.37
C GLU A 34 1.83 -1.06 3.26
N VAL A 35 2.51 0.05 3.49
CA VAL A 35 3.97 0.17 3.38
C VAL A 35 4.54 0.67 4.71
N LEU A 36 5.60 0.01 5.20
CA LEU A 36 6.35 0.46 6.36
C LEU A 36 7.25 1.65 5.98
N GLU A 37 6.79 2.86 6.27
CA GLU A 37 7.56 4.07 5.95
C GLU A 37 8.68 4.37 6.94
N LEU A 38 8.49 3.97 8.21
CA LEU A 38 9.47 4.17 9.27
C LEU A 38 9.31 3.14 10.39
N GLU A 39 10.33 2.33 10.59
CA GLU A 39 10.42 1.38 11.71
C GLU A 39 10.81 2.09 13.02
N ARG A 40 10.18 1.73 14.14
CA ARG A 40 10.42 2.28 15.49
C ARG A 40 10.22 1.25 16.60
N VAL A 41 10.71 1.56 17.80
CA VAL A 41 10.55 0.74 19.02
C VAL A 41 9.78 1.53 20.10
N PRO A 42 8.69 0.99 20.68
CA PRO A 42 8.09 -0.31 20.36
C PRO A 42 7.41 -0.29 18.98
N GLU A 43 7.22 -1.47 18.38
CA GLU A 43 6.69 -1.63 17.01
C GLU A 43 5.33 -0.94 16.77
N THR A 44 4.52 -0.79 17.81
CA THR A 44 3.24 -0.06 17.76
C THR A 44 3.41 1.42 17.38
N THR A 45 4.62 1.97 17.50
CA THR A 45 4.95 3.36 17.13
C THR A 45 5.51 3.49 15.71
N SER A 46 5.79 2.38 15.01
CA SER A 46 6.20 2.36 13.61
C SER A 46 5.15 3.05 12.73
N VAL A 47 5.59 3.71 11.66
CA VAL A 47 4.72 4.48 10.77
C VAL A 47 4.42 3.68 9.51
N LEU A 48 3.14 3.43 9.27
CA LEU A 48 2.60 2.84 8.05
C LEU A 48 2.01 3.93 7.15
N GLY A 49 2.07 3.69 5.85
CA GLY A 49 1.32 4.43 4.84
C GLY A 49 0.45 3.48 4.02
N THR A 50 -0.79 3.88 3.78
CA THR A 50 -1.67 3.19 2.81
C THR A 50 -1.47 3.84 1.45
N TYR A 51 -1.15 3.03 0.45
CA TYR A 51 -0.97 3.42 -0.93
C TYR A 51 -2.07 2.81 -1.77
N HIS A 52 -2.87 3.67 -2.39
CA HIS A 52 -3.82 3.25 -3.41
C HIS A 52 -3.05 3.13 -4.74
N VAL A 53 -3.14 1.97 -5.37
CA VAL A 53 -2.45 1.66 -6.62
C VAL A 53 -3.46 1.29 -7.69
N THR A 54 -3.22 1.81 -8.90
CA THR A 54 -3.99 1.47 -10.10
C THR A 54 -3.10 0.64 -11.01
N LEU A 55 -3.63 -0.49 -11.46
CA LEU A 55 -2.96 -1.45 -12.32
C LEU A 55 -3.80 -1.64 -13.58
N ASP A 56 -3.13 -1.92 -14.71
CA ASP A 56 -3.83 -2.34 -15.92
C ASP A 56 -4.31 -3.81 -15.84
N GLU A 57 -4.90 -4.30 -16.93
CA GLU A 57 -5.40 -5.67 -17.04
C GLU A 57 -4.31 -6.74 -16.87
N GLU A 58 -3.05 -6.42 -17.16
CA GLU A 58 -1.88 -7.29 -17.02
C GLU A 58 -1.27 -7.22 -15.60
N GLY A 59 -1.72 -6.27 -14.80
CA GLY A 59 -1.26 -6.04 -13.43
C GLY A 59 -0.06 -5.10 -13.34
N ASP A 60 0.26 -4.37 -14.41
CA ASP A 60 1.35 -3.38 -14.42
C ASP A 60 0.88 -2.06 -13.81
N LEU A 61 1.76 -1.44 -13.02
CA LEU A 61 1.46 -0.24 -12.25
C LEU A 61 1.32 0.98 -13.16
N LEU A 62 0.11 1.53 -13.21
CA LEU A 62 -0.21 2.76 -13.93
C LEU A 62 -0.04 4.00 -13.05
N ALA A 63 -0.48 3.92 -11.80
CA ALA A 63 -0.46 5.04 -10.87
C ALA A 63 -0.42 4.57 -9.42
N TYR A 64 0.07 5.44 -8.52
CA TYR A 64 -0.09 5.26 -7.09
C TYR A 64 -0.27 6.61 -6.38
N GLU A 65 -0.99 6.59 -5.26
CA GLU A 65 -1.08 7.72 -4.34
C GLU A 65 -1.07 7.24 -2.88
N ARG A 66 -0.42 8.02 -1.99
CA ARG A 66 -0.49 7.75 -0.55
C ARG A 66 -1.75 8.38 0.03
N THR A 67 -2.72 7.56 0.42
CA THR A 67 -4.04 8.02 0.89
C THR A 67 -4.06 8.26 2.40
N ARG A 68 -3.24 7.53 3.17
CA ARG A 68 -3.18 7.62 4.64
C ARG A 68 -1.76 7.45 5.15
N ARG A 69 -1.52 8.00 6.35
CA ARG A 69 -0.29 7.79 7.13
C ARG A 69 -0.64 7.72 8.61
N TYR A 70 -0.23 6.67 9.28
CA TYR A 70 -0.64 6.39 10.66
C TYR A 70 0.42 5.53 11.39
N THR A 71 0.32 5.44 12.72
CA THR A 71 1.16 4.52 13.49
C THR A 71 0.55 3.12 13.52
N ARG A 72 1.37 2.06 13.49
CA ARG A 72 0.93 0.65 13.52
C ARG A 72 -0.12 0.34 14.60
N GLY A 73 0.03 0.92 15.79
CA GLY A 73 -0.90 0.72 16.90
C GLY A 73 -2.23 1.49 16.78
N GLN A 74 -2.44 2.27 15.72
CA GLN A 74 -3.66 3.03 15.52
C GLN A 74 -4.76 2.13 14.96
N ILE A 75 -5.83 1.96 15.71
CA ILE A 75 -7.06 1.31 15.24
C ILE A 75 -7.91 2.36 14.52
N ASP A 76 -8.48 2.01 13.35
CA ASP A 76 -9.33 2.92 12.58
C ASP A 76 -10.45 3.45 13.47
N ARG A 77 -10.49 4.78 13.67
CA ARG A 77 -11.55 5.42 14.44
C ARG A 77 -12.75 5.51 13.53
N ARG A 78 -13.57 4.46 13.54
CA ARG A 78 -14.88 4.42 12.86
C ARG A 78 -15.63 5.72 13.19
N ARG A 79 -15.76 6.62 12.21
CA ARG A 79 -16.67 7.78 12.27
C ARG A 79 -18.07 7.34 11.91
#